data_AF-A0AAD1BXI1-F1
#
_entry.id   AF-A0AAD1BXI1-F1
#
_cell.length_a   1.000
_cell.length_b   1.000
_cell.length_c   1.000
_cell.angle_alpha   90.00
_cell.angle_beta   90.00
_cell.angle_gamma   90.00
#
_symmetry.space_group_name_H-M   'P 1'
#
loop_
_entity.id
_entity.type
_entity.pdbx_description
1 polymer ?
#
loop_
_entity_poly.entity_id
_entity_poly.type
_entity_poly.pdbx_seq_one_letter_code
_entity_poly.pdbx_strand_id
1 'polypeptide(L)' 'MIKQAALAAICLAALSGCASEYLIITDDGSVLTSDGKPELDKDTGMLEYEDGEGRKQQVQPQKVKQIIER' A
#
# COMPACT_ATOMS: atom_id res chain seq x y z
N MET A 1 19.38 40.55 6.15
CA MET A 1 19.46 39.28 5.39
C MET A 1 18.96 38.06 6.19
N ILE A 2 17.84 38.16 6.94
CA ILE A 2 17.33 37.02 7.75
C ILE A 2 15.80 36.80 7.58
N LYS A 3 15.06 37.74 6.96
CA LYS A 3 13.59 37.64 6.85
C LYS A 3 13.06 36.68 5.78
N GLN A 4 13.91 36.18 4.87
CA GLN A 4 13.46 35.34 3.75
C GLN A 4 13.74 33.85 3.93
N ALA A 5 14.47 33.47 5.00
CA ALA A 5 14.78 32.07 5.29
C ALA A 5 13.64 31.34 6.03
N ALA A 6 12.66 32.05 6.58
CA ALA A 6 11.59 31.45 7.38
C ALA A 6 10.49 30.79 6.52
N LEU A 7 10.36 31.15 5.24
CA LEU A 7 9.27 30.64 4.39
C LEU A 7 9.55 29.27 3.77
N ALA A 8 10.82 28.83 3.74
CA ALA A 8 11.22 27.57 3.13
C ALA A 8 10.98 26.34 4.03
N ALA A 9 10.70 26.54 5.32
CA ALA A 9 10.58 25.45 6.29
C ALA A 9 9.18 24.80 6.34
N ILE A 10 8.15 25.39 5.71
CA ILE A 10 6.75 24.93 5.84
C ILE A 10 6.35 23.95 4.71
N CYS A 11 7.07 23.89 3.60
CA CYS A 11 6.68 23.07 2.44
C CYS A 11 7.03 21.57 2.54
N LEU A 12 7.72 21.13 3.59
CA LEU A 12 8.19 19.74 3.71
C LEU A 12 7.27 18.81 4.54
N ALA A 13 6.18 19.33 5.12
CA ALA A 13 5.39 18.59 6.10
C ALA A 13 4.06 17.99 5.61
N ALA A 14 3.75 18.02 4.31
CA ALA A 14 2.42 17.64 3.81
C ALA A 14 2.42 16.57 2.71
N LEU A 15 3.40 15.66 2.70
CA LEU A 15 3.26 14.39 1.97
C LEU A 15 2.50 13.39 2.84
N SER A 16 1.26 13.73 3.21
CA SER A 16 0.31 12.70 3.62
C SER A 16 -0.10 11.97 2.33
N GLY A 17 0.65 10.94 1.97
CA GLY A 17 0.20 10.01 0.93
C GLY A 17 -1.06 9.35 1.45
N CYS A 18 -2.23 9.75 0.93
CA CYS A 18 -3.45 8.96 1.07
C CYS A 18 -3.27 7.73 0.18
N ALA A 19 -2.46 6.77 0.61
CA ALA A 19 -2.47 5.46 -0.01
C ALA A 19 -3.83 4.84 0.30
N SER A 20 -4.56 4.44 -0.75
CA SER A 20 -5.80 3.69 -0.57
C SER A 20 -5.45 2.35 0.07
N GLU A 21 -6.10 2.00 1.18
CA GLU A 21 -5.95 0.68 1.78
C GLU A 21 -6.82 -0.32 1.01
N TYR A 22 -6.32 -1.54 0.83
CA TYR A 22 -7.05 -2.62 0.18
C TYR A 22 -7.17 -3.82 1.12
N LEU A 23 -8.32 -4.49 1.05
CA LEU A 23 -8.54 -5.77 1.71
C LEU A 23 -8.49 -6.89 0.67
N ILE A 24 -7.60 -7.85 0.90
CA ILE A 24 -7.51 -9.08 0.13
C ILE A 24 -8.22 -10.17 0.94
N ILE A 25 -9.38 -10.60 0.45
CA ILE A 25 -10.14 -11.70 1.03
C ILE A 25 -9.70 -12.98 0.34
N THR A 26 -9.18 -13.94 1.10
CA THR A 26 -8.77 -15.24 0.59
C THR A 26 -9.92 -16.25 0.58
N ASP A 27 -9.74 -17.34 -0.16
CA ASP A 27 -10.69 -18.44 -0.29
C ASP A 27 -10.99 -19.14 1.04
N ASP A 28 -10.00 -19.22 1.94
CA ASP A 28 -10.13 -19.71 3.31
C ASP A 28 -10.83 -18.72 4.28
N GLY A 29 -11.19 -17.53 3.81
CA GLY A 29 -11.89 -16.51 4.58
C GLY A 29 -10.97 -15.57 5.38
N SER A 30 -9.65 -15.71 5.26
CA SER A 30 -8.71 -14.75 5.85
C SER A 30 -8.82 -13.38 5.15
N VAL A 31 -8.49 -12.33 5.89
CA VAL A 31 -8.48 -10.96 5.38
C VAL A 31 -7.07 -10.40 5.58
N LEU A 32 -6.41 -10.09 4.47
CA LEU A 32 -5.10 -9.45 4.46
C LEU A 32 -5.30 -7.97 4.15
N THR A 33 -4.64 -7.11 4.91
CA THR A 33 -4.62 -5.67 4.66
C THR A 33 -3.41 -5.32 3.80
N SER A 34 -3.65 -4.53 2.76
CA SER A 34 -2.65 -4.03 1.83
C SER A 34 -2.63 -2.50 1.86
N ASP A 35 -1.45 -1.92 2.03
CA ASP A 35 -1.20 -0.51 1.77
C ASP A 35 -1.00 -0.32 0.25
N GLY A 36 -1.96 0.31 -0.40
CA GLY A 36 -2.00 0.38 -1.86
C GLY A 36 -2.55 -0.88 -2.54
N LYS A 37 -2.69 -0.79 -3.86
CA LYS A 37 -3.33 -1.83 -4.66
C LYS A 37 -2.36 -3.02 -4.85
N PRO A 38 -2.78 -4.26 -4.57
CA PRO A 38 -1.98 -5.44 -4.89
C PRO A 38 -1.73 -5.59 -6.40
N GLU A 39 -0.52 -5.98 -6.78
CA GLU A 39 -0.11 -6.12 -8.18
C GLU A 39 0.38 -7.53 -8.49
N LEU A 40 0.13 -8.01 -9.71
CA LEU A 40 0.66 -9.30 -10.15
C LEU A 40 2.14 -9.15 -10.53
N ASP A 41 3.00 -9.80 -9.76
CA ASP A 41 4.39 -10.01 -10.15
C ASP A 41 4.44 -11.03 -11.30
N LYS A 42 4.92 -10.57 -12.45
CA LYS A 42 4.97 -11.37 -13.69
C LYS A 42 6.08 -12.40 -13.69
N ASP A 43 7.11 -12.21 -12.86
CA ASP A 43 8.26 -13.11 -12.79
C ASP A 43 7.92 -14.32 -11.92
N THR A 44 7.20 -14.10 -10.82
CA THR A 44 6.79 -15.17 -9.89
C THR A 44 5.37 -15.69 -10.14
N GLY A 45 4.52 -14.92 -10.80
CA GLY A 45 3.08 -15.21 -10.93
C GLY A 45 2.31 -15.01 -9.64
N MET A 46 2.91 -14.36 -8.64
CA MET A 46 2.30 -14.10 -7.33
C MET A 46 1.70 -12.70 -7.28
N LEU A 47 0.65 -12.53 -6.48
CA LEU A 47 0.13 -11.20 -6.18
C LEU A 47 0.99 -10.61 -5.05
N GLU A 48 1.72 -9.53 -5.34
CA GLU A 48 2.53 -8.77 -4.37
C GLU A 48 1.69 -7.64 -3.76
N TYR A 49 1.85 -7.44 -2.46
CA TYR A 49 1.18 -6.37 -1.72
C TYR A 49 2.06 -5.90 -0.54
N GLU A 50 1.88 -4.67 -0.09
CA GLU A 50 2.57 -4.14 1.09
C GLU A 50 1.65 -4.27 2.30
N ASP A 51 2.09 -4.91 3.40
CA ASP A 51 1.29 -4.99 4.62
C ASP A 51 1.32 -3.67 5.41
N GLY A 52 0.47 -3.55 6.44
CA GLY A 52 0.42 -2.34 7.27
C GLY A 52 1.69 -2.04 8.08
N GLU A 53 2.70 -2.91 8.04
CA GLU A 53 4.04 -2.66 8.62
C GLU A 53 5.05 -2.20 7.55
N GLY A 54 4.61 -1.99 6.30
CA GLY A 54 5.45 -1.59 5.18
C GLY A 54 6.27 -2.75 4.59
N ARG A 55 5.90 -4.00 4.86
CA ARG A 55 6.64 -5.17 4.34
C ARG A 55 5.96 -5.70 3.09
N LYS A 56 6.77 -6.04 2.10
CA LYS A 56 6.31 -6.75 0.90
C LYS A 56 5.95 -8.18 1.23
N GLN A 57 4.72 -8.55 0.89
CA GLN A 57 4.15 -9.88 1.04
C GLN A 57 3.68 -10.39 -0.32
N GLN A 58 3.51 -11.71 -0.40
CA GLN A 58 3.02 -12.36 -1.61
C GLN A 58 1.91 -13.36 -1.29
N VAL A 59 0.88 -13.39 -2.13
CA VAL A 59 -0.21 -14.35 -2.05
C VAL A 59 -0.47 -14.98 -3.43
N GLN A 60 -0.83 -16.26 -3.45
CA GLN A 60 -1.18 -16.93 -4.70
C GLN A 60 -2.48 -16.31 -5.26
N PRO A 61 -2.52 -15.86 -6.53
CA PRO A 61 -3.73 -15.27 -7.11
C PRO A 61 -4.94 -16.20 -7.04
N GLN A 62 -4.72 -17.52 -7.10
CA GLN A 62 -5.76 -18.54 -6.98
C GLN A 62 -6.44 -18.58 -5.62
N LYS A 63 -5.75 -18.15 -4.56
CA LYS A 63 -6.29 -18.07 -3.21
C LYS A 63 -7.07 -16.78 -2.99
N VAL A 64 -6.97 -15.80 -3.88
CA VAL A 64 -7.66 -14.51 -3.73
C VAL A 64 -9.09 -14.65 -4.23
N LYS A 65 -10.05 -14.49 -3.32
CA LYS A 65 -11.46 -14.50 -3.63
C LYS A 65 -11.96 -13.12 -4.06
N GLN A 66 -11.50 -12.08 -3.38
CA GLN A 66 -11.93 -10.70 -3.65
C GLN A 66 -10.89 -9.69 -3.17
N ILE A 67 -10.81 -8.56 -3.88
CA ILE A 67 -10.04 -7.38 -3.48
C ILE A 67 -11.02 -6.22 -3.35
N ILE A 68 -10.98 -5.49 -2.23
CA ILE A 68 -11.86 -4.36 -1.93
C ILE A 68 -10.99 -3.15 -1.58
N GLU A 69 -11.24 -2.02 -2.21
CA GLU A 69 -10.65 -0.73 -1.82
C GLU A 69 -11.44 -0.15 -0.64
N ARG A 70 -10.73 0.32 0.39
CA ARG A 70 -11.32 1.01 1.56
C ARG A 70 -11.42 2.51 1.37
#